data_AF-A0A3B9T1H7-F1
#
_entry.id   AF-A0A3B9T1H7-F1
#
_cell.length_a   1.000
_cell.length_b   1.000
_cell.length_c   1.000
_cell.angle_alpha   90.00
_cell.angle_beta   90.00
_cell.angle_gamma   90.00
#
_symmetry.space_group_name_H-M   'P 1'
#
loop_
_entity.id
_entity.type
_entity.pdbx_description
1 polymer ?
#
loop_
_entity_poly.entity_id
_entity_poly.type
_entity_poly.pdbx_seq_one_letter_code
_entity_poly.pdbx_strand_id
1 'polypeptide(L)'
;MITRENAFALLKKYNQDPFHIQHALTVEAVMKWYADELGYGDEAEHWGIVGLLHDIDFELYPEEHCLKAPELLREGGVSDDIIHSVCSHGYGITVGCGVTIDVEPIHEM
;
A
#
# COMPACT_ATOMS: atom_id res chain seq x y z
N MET A 1 6.56 3.60 12.83
CA MET A 1 6.69 3.31 11.40
C MET A 1 7.46 2.00 11.24
N ILE A 2 6.96 1.07 10.44
CA ILE A 2 7.68 -0.17 10.07
C ILE A 2 8.96 0.21 9.31
N THR A 3 10.02 -0.59 9.40
CA THR A 3 11.21 -0.37 8.56
C THR A 3 10.93 -0.83 7.12
N ARG A 4 11.59 -0.22 6.14
CA ARG A 4 11.51 -0.64 4.73
C ARG A 4 11.80 -2.13 4.54
N GLU A 5 12.79 -2.66 5.24
CA GLU A 5 13.19 -4.07 5.15
C GLU A 5 12.08 -5.00 5.65
N ASN A 6 11.43 -4.64 6.76
CA ASN A 6 10.30 -5.39 7.30
C ASN A 6 9.06 -5.27 6.39
N ALA A 7 8.82 -4.09 5.80
CA ALA A 7 7.77 -3.89 4.81
C ALA A 7 8.00 -4.75 3.55
N PHE A 8 9.24 -4.81 3.05
CA PHE A 8 9.58 -5.65 1.90
C PHE A 8 9.47 -7.15 2.23
N ALA A 9 9.85 -7.57 3.44
CA ALA A 9 9.64 -8.93 3.90
C ALA A 9 8.13 -9.28 3.98
N LEU A 10 7.30 -8.33 4.42
CA LEU A 10 5.85 -8.46 4.46
C LEU A 10 5.24 -8.55 3.06
N LEU A 11 5.67 -7.71 2.12
CA LEU A 11 5.28 -7.79 0.70
C LEU A 11 5.49 -9.19 0.16
N LYS A 12 6.73 -9.72 0.32
CA LYS A 12 7.10 -11.05 -0.16
C LYS A 12 6.36 -12.21 0.54
N LYS A 13 5.80 -11.99 1.73
CA LYS A 13 4.98 -12.98 2.43
C LYS A 13 3.67 -13.24 1.69
N TYR A 14 3.08 -12.22 1.07
CA TYR A 14 1.77 -12.30 0.42
C TYR A 14 1.82 -12.23 -1.11
N ASN A 15 2.91 -11.72 -1.69
CA ASN A 15 3.13 -11.67 -3.13
C ASN A 15 4.38 -12.48 -3.51
N GLN A 16 4.22 -13.51 -4.35
CA GLN A 16 5.31 -14.38 -4.82
C GLN A 16 5.58 -14.22 -6.30
N ASP A 17 4.61 -13.74 -7.09
CA ASP A 17 4.83 -13.46 -8.50
C ASP A 17 5.86 -12.33 -8.66
N PRO A 18 6.94 -12.53 -9.43
CA PRO A 18 7.92 -11.49 -9.72
C PRO A 18 7.30 -10.19 -10.26
N PHE A 19 6.17 -10.27 -10.96
CA PHE A 19 5.43 -9.11 -11.45
C PHE A 19 4.95 -8.21 -10.31
N HIS A 20 4.25 -8.76 -9.31
CA HIS A 20 3.73 -7.99 -8.18
C HIS A 20 4.86 -7.36 -7.35
N ILE A 21 5.97 -8.09 -7.16
CA ILE A 21 7.14 -7.57 -6.45
C ILE A 21 7.75 -6.40 -7.24
N GLN A 22 7.91 -6.54 -8.56
CA GLN A 22 8.45 -5.48 -9.40
C GLN A 22 7.53 -4.25 -9.43
N HIS A 23 6.22 -4.46 -9.53
CA HIS A 23 5.21 -3.41 -9.49
C HIS A 23 5.28 -2.62 -8.18
N ALA A 24 5.28 -3.30 -7.03
CA ALA A 24 5.40 -2.67 -5.72
C ALA A 24 6.71 -1.85 -5.57
N LEU A 25 7.85 -2.37 -6.03
CA LEU A 25 9.12 -1.64 -6.02
C LEU A 25 9.11 -0.41 -6.95
N THR A 26 8.42 -0.50 -8.09
CA THR A 26 8.23 0.64 -9.00
C THR A 26 7.38 1.71 -8.35
N VAL A 27 6.25 1.34 -7.73
CA VAL A 27 5.37 2.31 -7.05
C VAL A 27 6.07 2.91 -5.82
N GLU A 28 6.82 2.14 -5.03
CA GLU A 28 7.68 2.66 -3.96
C GLU A 28 8.56 3.81 -4.49
N ALA A 29 9.31 3.58 -5.57
CA ALA A 29 10.21 4.58 -6.12
C ALA A 29 9.48 5.82 -6.64
N VAL A 30 8.33 5.64 -7.30
CA VAL A 30 7.50 6.73 -7.82
C VAL A 30 6.95 7.59 -6.69
N MET A 31 6.46 6.97 -5.61
CA MET A 31 5.93 7.69 -4.45
C MET A 31 7.00 8.53 -3.76
N LYS A 32 8.22 8.00 -3.60
CA LYS A 32 9.36 8.77 -3.05
C LYS A 32 9.70 9.97 -3.93
N TRP A 33 9.72 9.76 -5.25
CA TRP A 33 10.02 10.84 -6.19
C TRP A 33 8.97 11.96 -6.12
N TYR A 34 7.68 11.62 -6.12
CA TYR A 34 6.62 12.63 -5.99
C TYR A 34 6.65 13.35 -4.65
N ALA A 35 6.95 12.65 -3.55
CA ALA A 35 7.10 13.28 -2.25
C ALA A 35 8.16 14.40 -2.29
N ASP A 36 9.33 14.12 -2.90
CA ASP A 36 10.38 15.13 -3.06
C ASP A 36 9.94 16.29 -3.98
N GLU A 37 9.37 15.99 -5.14
CA GLU A 37 8.99 17.01 -6.13
C GLU A 37 7.84 17.92 -5.67
N LEU A 38 6.94 17.41 -4.84
CA LEU A 38 5.78 18.14 -4.33
C LEU A 38 6.08 18.89 -3.01
N GLY A 39 7.29 18.74 -2.45
CA GLY A 39 7.72 19.44 -1.24
C GLY A 39 7.46 18.68 0.07
N TYR A 40 7.15 17.39 -0.01
CA TYR A 40 6.92 16.45 1.10
C TYR A 40 8.10 15.50 1.34
N GLY A 41 9.33 15.93 1.02
CA GLY A 41 10.52 15.07 1.10
C GLY A 41 10.79 14.48 2.50
N ASP A 42 10.37 15.18 3.57
CA ASP A 42 10.45 14.66 4.95
C ASP A 42 9.55 13.43 5.18
N GLU A 43 8.53 13.24 4.33
CA GLU A 43 7.57 12.12 4.36
C GLU A 43 7.85 11.08 3.26
N ALA A 44 8.93 11.24 2.48
CA ALA A 44 9.22 10.34 1.35
C ALA A 44 9.29 8.86 1.77
N GLU A 45 9.81 8.54 2.97
CA GLU A 45 9.83 7.16 3.46
C GLU A 45 8.44 6.63 3.80
N HIS A 46 7.54 7.47 4.34
CA HIS A 46 6.15 7.10 4.59
C HIS A 46 5.47 6.72 3.26
N TRP A 47 5.54 7.62 2.28
CA TRP A 47 4.91 7.41 0.97
C TRP A 47 5.55 6.28 0.17
N GLY A 48 6.86 6.07 0.31
CA GLY A 48 7.55 4.90 -0.22
C GLY A 48 6.99 3.60 0.35
N ILE A 49 6.79 3.50 1.67
CA ILE A 49 6.20 2.31 2.31
C ILE A 49 4.74 2.11 1.88
N VAL A 50 3.94 3.19 1.77
CA VAL A 50 2.57 3.12 1.23
C VAL A 50 2.58 2.53 -0.19
N GLY A 51 3.44 3.05 -1.07
CA GLY A 51 3.59 2.53 -2.43
C GLY A 51 4.08 1.07 -2.47
N LEU A 52 4.99 0.69 -1.58
CA LEU A 52 5.51 -0.68 -1.50
C LEU A 52 4.43 -1.70 -1.06
N LEU A 53 3.48 -1.28 -0.25
CA LEU A 53 2.48 -2.15 0.37
C LEU A 53 1.07 -1.97 -0.20
N HIS A 54 0.86 -1.11 -1.20
CA HIS A 54 -0.49 -0.78 -1.68
C HIS A 54 -1.30 -2.01 -2.14
N ASP A 55 -0.66 -2.92 -2.88
CA ASP A 55 -1.25 -4.15 -3.42
C ASP A 55 -0.96 -5.41 -2.55
N ILE A 56 -0.73 -5.24 -1.24
CA ILE A 56 -0.33 -6.35 -0.37
C ILE A 56 -1.27 -7.57 -0.41
N ASP A 57 -2.55 -7.35 -0.68
CA ASP A 57 -3.59 -8.39 -0.72
C ASP A 57 -3.92 -8.90 -2.13
N PHE A 58 -3.42 -8.24 -3.19
CA PHE A 58 -3.92 -8.43 -4.55
C PHE A 58 -3.68 -9.85 -5.10
N GLU A 59 -2.51 -10.44 -4.88
CA GLU A 59 -2.18 -11.78 -5.41
C GLU A 59 -3.09 -12.88 -4.86
N LEU A 60 -3.51 -12.76 -3.60
CA LEU A 60 -4.34 -13.77 -2.92
C LEU A 60 -5.83 -13.45 -2.96
N TYR A 61 -6.19 -12.15 -2.98
CA TYR A 61 -7.55 -11.66 -2.84
C TYR A 61 -7.90 -10.59 -3.89
N PRO A 62 -7.75 -10.87 -5.20
CA PRO A 62 -7.95 -9.85 -6.24
C PRO A 62 -9.39 -9.31 -6.29
N GLU A 63 -10.38 -10.13 -5.93
CA GLU A 63 -11.80 -9.73 -5.90
C GLU A 63 -12.15 -8.88 -4.66
N GLU A 64 -11.33 -8.91 -3.62
CA GLU A 64 -11.54 -8.23 -2.34
C GLU A 64 -10.42 -7.22 -2.03
N HIS A 65 -9.70 -6.79 -3.07
CA HIS A 65 -8.57 -5.88 -2.97
C HIS A 65 -8.94 -4.61 -2.18
N CYS A 66 -8.01 -4.13 -1.34
CA CYS A 66 -8.20 -3.11 -0.30
C CYS A 66 -9.06 -3.54 0.91
N LEU A 67 -9.93 -4.55 0.81
CA LEU A 67 -10.73 -5.03 1.95
C LEU A 67 -9.92 -5.97 2.85
N LYS A 68 -9.00 -6.75 2.27
CA LYS A 68 -8.14 -7.69 3.00
C LYS A 68 -6.86 -7.03 3.49
N ALA A 69 -6.37 -5.99 2.82
CA ALA A 69 -5.16 -5.25 3.19
C ALA A 69 -5.10 -4.84 4.69
N PRO A 70 -6.15 -4.28 5.34
CA PRO A 70 -6.06 -3.88 6.75
C PRO A 70 -5.69 -5.01 7.70
N GLU A 71 -6.20 -6.22 7.47
CA GLU A 71 -5.91 -7.39 8.29
C GLU A 71 -4.44 -7.81 8.13
N LEU A 72 -3.99 -7.98 6.89
CA LEU A 72 -2.62 -8.42 6.57
C LEU A 72 -1.57 -7.43 7.07
N LEU A 73 -1.84 -6.13 6.93
CA LEU A 73 -0.95 -5.06 7.35
C LEU A 73 -0.88 -4.95 8.89
N ARG A 74 -2.01 -5.04 9.60
CA ARG A 74 -2.01 -5.05 11.08
C ARG A 74 -1.27 -6.26 11.64
N GLU A 75 -1.46 -7.43 11.06
CA GLU A 75 -0.69 -8.63 11.43
C GLU A 75 0.82 -8.45 11.18
N GLY A 76 1.19 -7.69 10.15
CA GLY A 76 2.57 -7.30 9.85
C GLY A 76 3.15 -6.19 10.74
N GLY A 77 2.38 -5.65 11.69
CA GLY A 77 2.81 -4.57 12.57
C GLY A 77 2.87 -3.20 11.90
N VAL A 78 2.15 -3.00 10.80
CA VAL A 78 2.01 -1.71 10.11
C VAL A 78 1.06 -0.81 10.90
N SER A 79 1.38 0.47 11.01
CA SER A 79 0.59 1.44 11.75
C SER A 79 -0.66 1.87 10.99
N ASP A 80 -1.70 2.29 11.72
CA ASP A 80 -3.02 2.59 11.13
C ASP A 80 -2.97 3.76 10.12
N ASP A 81 -2.03 4.70 10.24
CA ASP A 81 -1.81 5.78 9.27
C ASP A 81 -1.42 5.23 7.88
N ILE A 82 -0.44 4.32 7.82
CA ILE A 82 -0.02 3.68 6.58
C ILE A 82 -1.15 2.77 6.05
N ILE A 83 -1.84 2.05 6.92
CA ILE A 83 -2.96 1.19 6.52
C ILE A 83 -4.05 2.01 5.86
N HIS A 84 -4.39 3.17 6.42
CA HIS A 84 -5.38 4.08 5.85
C HIS A 84 -4.92 4.59 4.48
N SER A 85 -3.69 5.11 4.37
CA SER A 85 -3.13 5.59 3.10
C SER A 85 -3.10 4.49 2.04
N VAL A 86 -2.71 3.26 2.41
CA VAL A 86 -2.83 2.09 1.52
C VAL A 86 -4.28 1.91 1.12
N CYS A 87 -5.24 1.71 2.02
CA CYS A 87 -6.60 1.35 1.62
C CYS A 87 -7.33 2.45 0.83
N SER A 88 -6.90 3.71 0.96
CA SER A 88 -7.49 4.83 0.23
C SER A 88 -7.19 4.85 -1.27
N HIS A 89 -6.19 4.12 -1.77
CA HIS A 89 -5.90 4.08 -3.20
C HIS A 89 -7.05 3.43 -4.02
N GLY A 90 -7.87 2.61 -3.34
CA GLY A 90 -9.09 2.03 -3.91
C GLY A 90 -10.33 2.91 -3.80
N TYR A 91 -10.27 4.11 -3.21
CA TYR A 91 -11.46 4.91 -2.87
C TYR A 91 -12.40 5.13 -4.05
N GLY A 92 -13.68 4.81 -3.86
CA GLY A 92 -14.73 4.93 -4.88
C GLY A 92 -14.73 3.83 -5.94
N ILE A 93 -13.81 2.86 -5.88
CA ILE A 93 -13.77 1.71 -6.78
C ILE A 93 -14.63 0.58 -6.23
N THR A 94 -15.50 0.00 -7.06
CA THR A 94 -16.18 -1.26 -6.78
C THR A 94 -15.31 -2.44 -7.19
N VAL A 95 -14.89 -3.25 -6.21
CA VAL A 95 -14.04 -4.42 -6.46
C VAL A 95 -14.87 -5.65 -6.84
N GLY A 96 -14.20 -6.73 -7.24
CA GLY A 96 -14.83 -7.90 -7.85
C GLY A 96 -15.92 -8.58 -7.00
N CYS A 97 -15.83 -8.50 -5.67
CA CYS A 97 -16.86 -8.97 -4.75
C CYS A 97 -18.11 -8.07 -4.64
N GLY A 98 -18.15 -6.95 -5.37
CA GLY A 98 -19.30 -6.03 -5.44
C GLY A 98 -19.33 -4.96 -4.35
N VAL A 99 -18.31 -4.88 -3.49
CA VAL A 99 -18.16 -3.84 -2.46
C VAL A 99 -17.44 -2.64 -3.06
N THR A 100 -17.92 -1.43 -2.74
CA THR A 100 -17.20 -0.18 -3.07
C THR A 100 -16.33 0.23 -1.90
N ILE A 101 -15.05 0.50 -2.17
CA ILE A 101 -14.11 0.94 -1.14
C ILE A 101 -14.47 2.37 -0.71
N ASP A 102 -14.76 2.53 0.58
CA ASP A 102 -15.21 3.79 1.20
C ASP A 102 -14.17 4.32 2.20
N VAL A 103 -12.89 4.24 1.83
CA VAL A 103 -11.77 4.78 2.61
C VAL A 103 -11.28 6.04 1.91
N GLU A 104 -11.81 7.21 2.30
CA GLU A 104 -11.42 8.49 1.70
C GLU A 104 -9.93 8.80 1.96
N PRO A 105 -9.18 9.33 0.99
CA PRO A 105 -7.83 9.83 1.23
C PRO A 105 -7.89 11.08 2.11
N ILE A 106 -7.28 11.02 3.30
CA ILE A 106 -7.25 12.12 4.28
C ILE A 106 -5.86 12.70 4.53
N HIS A 107 -4.82 12.03 4.01
CA HIS A 107 -3.42 12.46 4.12
C HIS A 107 -2.96 12.85 2.71
N GLU A 108 -2.49 14.08 2.57
CA GLU A 108 -2.00 14.63 1.30
C GLU A 108 -0.49 14.45 1.14
N MET A 109 -0.10 14.16 -0.10
CA MET A 109 1.18 14.44 -0.71
C MET A 109 0.93 15.16 -2.03
#